data_AF-A0A2V7YFK4-F1
#
_entry.id   AF-A0A2V7YFK4-F1
#
_cell.length_a   1.000
_cell.length_b   1.000
_cell.length_c   1.000
_cell.angle_alpha   90.00
_cell.angle_beta   90.00
_cell.angle_gamma   90.00
#
_symmetry.space_group_name_H-M   'P 1'
#
loop_
_entity.id
_entity.type
_entity.pdbx_description
1 polymer ?
#
loop_
_entity_poly.entity_id
_entity_poly.type
_entity_poly.pdbx_seq_one_letter_code
_entity_poly.pdbx_strand_id
1 'polypeptide(L)'
;MKLPHLLRVEDPPERFAPLIEAARTLSLRTGWLELGGTAHPVPPVLEAAAGLGVLRAVEVGEGRTVAVKPLRGAPVLKDLLREHFRGCALVLVRGEVEAPGLRLEGEGFVVAPAGAASRSYTPEKLAETLRKPHPWD
;
A
#
# COMPACT_ATOMS: atom_id res chain seq x y z
N MET A 1 2.14 -17.81 -5.29
CA MET A 1 1.17 -16.69 -5.31
C MET A 1 1.96 -15.41 -5.58
N LYS A 2 1.53 -14.55 -6.52
CA LYS A 2 2.25 -13.32 -6.90
C LYS A 2 2.17 -12.29 -5.76
N LEU A 3 3.31 -11.73 -5.35
CA LEU A 3 3.35 -10.59 -4.43
C LEU A 3 2.92 -9.31 -5.19
N PRO A 4 2.31 -8.32 -4.50
CA PRO A 4 2.02 -7.04 -5.13
C PRO A 4 3.32 -6.34 -5.55
N HIS A 5 3.24 -5.52 -6.59
CA HIS A 5 4.29 -4.53 -6.87
C HIS A 5 4.32 -3.49 -5.74
N LEU A 6 5.51 -2.99 -5.42
CA LEU A 6 5.69 -1.92 -4.44
C LEU A 6 6.17 -0.67 -5.16
N LEU A 7 5.60 0.47 -4.76
CA LEU A 7 6.09 1.78 -5.14
C LEU A 7 6.17 2.66 -3.90
N ARG A 8 7.35 3.25 -3.64
CA ARG A 8 7.57 4.20 -2.55
C ARG A 8 7.00 5.56 -2.95
N VAL A 9 6.20 6.17 -2.07
CA VAL A 9 5.59 7.48 -2.26
C VAL A 9 5.88 8.40 -1.07
N GLU A 10 5.84 9.71 -1.31
CA GLU A 10 6.06 10.73 -0.27
C GLU A 10 4.79 11.55 0.03
N ASP A 11 3.93 11.68 -0.99
CA ASP A 11 2.65 12.35 -0.97
C ASP A 11 1.54 11.50 -0.30
N PRO A 12 0.43 12.13 0.15
CA PRO A 12 -0.71 11.43 0.74
C PRO A 12 -1.61 10.74 -0.32
N PRO A 13 -2.54 9.84 0.09
CA PRO A 13 -3.31 9.00 -0.83
C PRO A 13 -4.09 9.75 -1.93
N GLU A 14 -4.59 10.94 -1.61
CA GLU A 14 -5.43 11.75 -2.50
C GLU A 14 -4.70 12.11 -3.80
N ARG A 15 -3.37 12.28 -3.73
CA ARG A 15 -2.52 12.61 -4.88
C ARG A 15 -2.42 11.46 -5.88
N PHE A 16 -2.73 10.23 -5.46
CA PHE A 16 -2.68 9.03 -6.27
C PHE A 16 -4.06 8.54 -6.70
N ALA A 17 -5.14 9.30 -6.43
CA ALA A 17 -6.50 8.94 -6.82
C ALA A 17 -6.65 8.58 -8.32
N PRO A 18 -6.04 9.30 -9.28
CA PRO A 18 -6.12 8.91 -10.70
C PRO A 18 -5.57 7.52 -11.00
N LEU A 19 -4.43 7.15 -10.38
CA LEU A 19 -3.84 5.82 -10.55
C LEU A 19 -4.69 4.73 -9.90
N ILE A 20 -5.23 5.01 -8.71
CA ILE A 20 -6.11 4.08 -7.99
C ILE A 20 -7.38 3.81 -8.83
N GLU A 21 -7.94 4.85 -9.43
CA GLU A 21 -9.12 4.74 -10.29
C GLU A 21 -8.83 3.96 -11.59
N ALA A 22 -7.70 4.24 -12.24
CA ALA A 22 -7.25 3.50 -13.42
C ALA A 22 -7.05 2.00 -13.11
N ALA A 23 -6.40 1.68 -11.97
CA ALA A 23 -6.24 0.31 -11.52
C ALA A 23 -7.58 -0.37 -11.24
N ARG A 24 -8.51 0.34 -10.57
CA ARG A 24 -9.86 -0.14 -10.27
C ARG A 24 -10.65 -0.49 -11.53
N THR A 25 -10.60 0.37 -12.56
CA THR A 25 -11.23 0.13 -13.87
C THR A 25 -10.71 -1.16 -14.52
N LEU A 26 -9.45 -1.51 -14.27
CA LEU A 26 -8.83 -2.75 -14.74
C LEU A 26 -9.03 -3.96 -13.81
N SER A 27 -9.91 -3.84 -12.81
CA SER A 27 -10.15 -4.85 -11.75
C SER A 27 -8.89 -5.20 -10.92
N LEU A 28 -7.95 -4.26 -10.84
CA LEU A 28 -6.75 -4.40 -10.02
C LEU A 28 -6.99 -3.76 -8.66
N ARG A 29 -6.61 -4.46 -7.59
CA ARG A 29 -6.70 -3.95 -6.22
C ARG A 29 -5.41 -3.24 -5.82
N THR A 30 -5.54 -2.04 -5.26
CA THR A 30 -4.41 -1.25 -4.75
C THR A 30 -4.45 -1.24 -3.23
N GLY A 31 -3.30 -1.49 -2.59
CA GLY A 31 -3.11 -1.33 -1.15
C GLY A 31 -2.36 -0.04 -0.83
N TRP A 32 -2.51 0.41 0.41
CA TRP A 32 -1.76 1.53 0.99
C TRP A 32 -1.08 1.07 2.27
N LEU A 33 0.21 1.36 2.42
CA LEU A 33 1.01 1.01 3.59
C LEU A 33 1.76 2.24 4.10
N GLU A 34 1.47 2.62 5.33
CA GLU A 34 2.22 3.63 6.08
C GLU A 34 3.28 2.94 6.95
N LEU A 35 4.54 3.24 6.74
CA LEU A 35 5.67 2.80 7.58
C LEU A 35 6.14 3.96 8.44
N GLY A 36 6.23 3.75 9.76
CA GLY A 36 6.63 4.79 10.70
C GLY A 36 5.54 5.82 11.00
N GLY A 37 4.27 5.54 10.66
CA GLY A 37 3.14 6.38 11.00
C GLY A 37 2.92 6.51 12.51
N THR A 38 2.33 7.63 12.94
CA THR A 38 1.86 7.80 14.32
C THR A 38 0.56 7.04 14.50
N ALA A 39 0.35 6.42 15.67
CA ALA A 39 -0.89 5.75 15.99
C ALA A 39 -2.03 6.80 15.98
N HIS A 40 -2.81 6.82 14.90
CA HIS A 40 -4.11 7.49 14.89
C HIS A 40 -4.99 6.87 15.97
N PRO A 41 -5.99 7.60 16.49
CA PRO A 41 -6.87 7.08 17.53
C PRO A 41 -7.51 5.77 17.08
N VAL A 42 -7.21 4.71 17.82
CA VAL A 42 -7.82 3.40 17.68
C VAL A 42 -9.18 3.44 18.39
N PRO A 43 -10.25 2.81 17.86
CA PRO A 43 -11.51 2.70 18.60
C PRO A 43 -11.28 2.16 20.02
N PRO A 44 -11.85 2.79 21.08
CA PRO A 44 -11.50 2.46 22.47
C PRO A 44 -11.68 0.98 22.83
N VAL A 45 -12.69 0.32 22.27
CA VAL A 45 -12.94 -1.12 22.51
C VAL A 45 -11.82 -1.99 21.94
N LEU A 46 -11.25 -1.61 20.79
CA LEU A 46 -10.15 -2.33 20.15
C LEU A 46 -8.82 -2.08 20.85
N GLU A 47 -8.61 -0.85 21.34
CA GLU A 47 -7.45 -0.50 22.15
C GLU A 47 -7.45 -1.26 23.48
N ALA A 48 -8.57 -1.29 24.19
CA ALA A 48 -8.71 -2.06 25.43
C ALA A 48 -8.44 -3.55 25.21
N ALA A 49 -9.00 -4.14 24.15
CA ALA A 49 -8.76 -5.53 23.80
C ALA A 49 -7.26 -5.79 23.49
N ALA A 50 -6.63 -4.91 22.71
CA ALA A 50 -5.20 -4.99 22.42
C ALA A 50 -4.33 -4.88 23.69
N GLY A 51 -4.69 -4.01 24.64
CA GLY A 51 -4.04 -3.86 25.94
C GLY A 51 -4.13 -5.10 26.83
N LEU A 52 -5.19 -5.91 26.67
CA LEU A 52 -5.31 -7.22 27.31
C LEU A 52 -4.47 -8.32 26.63
N GLY A 53 -3.76 -8.00 25.55
CA GLY A 53 -2.88 -8.93 24.85
C GLY A 53 -3.61 -9.91 23.94
N VAL A 54 -4.85 -9.63 23.53
CA VAL A 54 -5.53 -10.48 22.53
C VAL A 54 -4.75 -10.46 21.22
N LEU A 55 -4.71 -11.61 20.54
CA LEU A 55 -3.96 -11.73 19.28
C LEU A 55 -4.47 -10.79 18.18
N ARG A 56 -5.78 -10.51 18.18
CA ARG A 56 -6.45 -9.63 17.22
C ARG A 56 -7.77 -9.13 17.80
N ALA A 57 -8.01 -7.84 17.69
CA ALA A 57 -9.30 -7.21 17.99
C ALA A 57 -9.91 -6.69 16.69
N VAL A 58 -11.20 -6.92 16.46
CA VAL A 58 -11.88 -6.57 15.20
C VAL A 58 -13.24 -5.93 15.49
N GLU A 59 -13.51 -4.81 14.85
CA GLU A 59 -14.82 -4.15 14.80
C GLU A 59 -15.32 -4.16 13.36
N VAL A 60 -16.62 -4.45 13.16
CA VAL A 60 -17.28 -4.50 11.86
C VAL A 60 -18.53 -3.63 11.89
N GLY A 61 -18.66 -2.73 10.93
CA GLY A 61 -19.79 -1.81 10.83
C GLY A 61 -19.66 -0.87 9.63
N GLU A 62 -20.78 -0.28 9.18
CA GLU A 62 -20.78 0.77 8.13
C GLU A 62 -20.05 0.40 6.82
N GLY A 63 -20.07 -0.89 6.44
CA GLY A 63 -19.39 -1.36 5.23
C GLY A 63 -17.86 -1.44 5.33
N ARG A 64 -17.30 -1.35 6.53
CA ARG A 64 -15.85 -1.47 6.80
C ARG A 64 -15.54 -2.42 7.94
N THR A 65 -14.27 -2.78 8.04
CA THR A 65 -13.70 -3.54 9.16
C THR A 65 -12.50 -2.79 9.66
N VAL A 66 -12.41 -2.59 10.98
CA VAL A 66 -11.22 -2.08 11.66
C VAL A 66 -10.63 -3.22 12.47
N ALA A 67 -9.36 -3.51 12.26
CA ALA A 67 -8.65 -4.56 12.96
C ALA A 67 -7.39 -4.02 13.61
N VAL A 68 -7.19 -4.33 14.89
CA VAL A 68 -5.97 -4.03 15.63
C VAL A 68 -5.25 -5.34 15.91
N LYS A 69 -3.97 -5.37 15.60
CA LYS A 69 -3.08 -6.50 15.87
C LYS A 69 -1.85 -6.01 16.61
N PRO A 70 -1.65 -6.42 17.87
CA PRO A 70 -0.38 -6.15 18.55
C PRO A 70 0.78 -6.77 17.78
N LEU A 71 1.82 -5.99 17.52
CA LEU A 71 3.06 -6.51 16.95
C LEU A 71 3.97 -7.04 18.06
N ARG A 72 4.57 -8.20 17.82
CA ARG A 72 5.69 -8.71 18.62
C ARG A 72 6.98 -8.43 17.87
N GLY A 73 7.69 -7.37 18.26
CA GLY A 73 8.92 -6.94 17.60
C GLY A 73 8.68 -6.03 16.38
N ALA A 74 9.73 -5.81 15.60
CA ALA A 74 9.69 -4.93 14.44
C ALA A 74 8.83 -5.50 13.30
N PRO A 75 8.12 -4.65 12.54
CA PRO A 75 7.34 -5.10 11.40
C PRO A 75 8.25 -5.69 10.30
N VAL A 76 7.88 -6.86 9.78
CA VAL A 76 8.55 -7.50 8.64
C VAL A 76 7.71 -7.29 7.39
N LEU A 77 8.24 -6.55 6.40
CA LEU A 77 7.51 -6.16 5.19
C LEU A 77 6.88 -7.37 4.47
N LYS A 78 7.63 -8.46 4.30
CA LYS A 78 7.15 -9.67 3.63
C LYS A 78 5.91 -10.27 4.30
N ASP A 79 5.85 -10.23 5.63
CA ASP A 79 4.73 -10.76 6.40
C ASP A 79 3.53 -9.82 6.32
N LEU A 80 3.76 -8.50 6.38
CA LEU A 80 2.72 -7.49 6.15
C LEU A 80 2.04 -7.67 4.78
N LEU A 81 2.85 -7.83 3.72
CA LEU A 81 2.34 -8.04 2.35
C LEU A 81 1.53 -9.33 2.22
N ARG A 82 1.99 -10.40 2.86
CA ARG A 82 1.30 -11.69 2.83
C ARG A 82 -0.02 -11.67 3.58
N GLU A 83 -0.05 -11.01 4.74
CA GLU A 83 -1.19 -11.01 5.65
C GLU A 83 -2.27 -10.00 5.24
N HIS A 84 -1.87 -8.77 4.91
CA HIS A 84 -2.81 -7.64 4.74
C HIS A 84 -3.08 -7.29 3.28
N PHE A 85 -2.14 -7.56 2.38
CA PHE A 85 -2.21 -7.11 0.98
C PHE A 85 -2.38 -8.27 -0.01
N ARG A 86 -2.93 -9.38 0.47
CA ARG A 86 -3.11 -10.59 -0.33
C ARG A 86 -4.02 -10.32 -1.55
N GLY A 87 -3.40 -10.38 -2.72
CA GLY A 87 -4.02 -10.20 -4.03
C GLY A 87 -4.31 -8.74 -4.40
N CYS A 88 -3.65 -7.79 -3.74
CA CYS A 88 -3.37 -6.50 -4.37
C CYS A 88 -2.42 -6.70 -5.55
N ALA A 89 -2.58 -5.90 -6.60
CA ALA A 89 -1.63 -5.83 -7.72
C ALA A 89 -0.50 -4.83 -7.41
N LEU A 90 -0.82 -3.79 -6.64
CA LEU A 90 0.08 -2.72 -6.23
C LEU A 90 -0.13 -2.42 -4.75
N VAL A 91 0.94 -2.12 -4.03
CA VAL A 91 0.90 -1.46 -2.72
C VAL A 91 1.74 -0.19 -2.82
N LEU A 92 1.10 0.95 -2.56
CA LEU A 92 1.79 2.23 -2.39
C LEU A 92 2.30 2.28 -0.95
N VAL A 93 3.59 2.53 -0.78
CA VAL A 93 4.25 2.54 0.52
C VAL A 93 4.77 3.93 0.82
N ARG A 94 4.28 4.54 1.89
CA ARG A 94 4.80 5.79 2.41
C ARG A 94 5.70 5.50 3.60
N GLY A 95 6.89 6.10 3.62
CA GLY A 95 7.95 5.83 4.60
C GLY A 95 9.13 5.06 4.00
N GLU A 96 10.09 4.72 4.86
CA GLU A 96 11.37 4.12 4.45
C GLU A 96 11.21 2.66 4.00
N VAL A 97 11.47 2.40 2.72
CA VAL A 97 11.43 1.06 2.12
C VAL A 97 12.32 1.00 0.88
N GLU A 98 12.98 -0.14 0.68
CA GLU A 98 13.69 -0.44 -0.57
C GLU A 98 12.69 -0.84 -1.67
N ALA A 99 12.19 0.17 -2.41
CA ALA A 99 11.31 0.00 -3.57
C ALA A 99 11.51 1.15 -4.58
N PRO A 100 11.14 0.96 -5.87
CA PRO A 100 11.12 2.06 -6.83
C PRO A 100 10.27 3.24 -6.33
N GLY A 101 10.75 4.46 -6.53
CA GLY A 101 10.01 5.67 -6.18
C GLY A 101 8.93 5.99 -7.20
N LEU A 102 7.78 6.47 -6.75
CA LEU A 102 6.69 6.99 -7.58
C LEU A 102 6.45 8.45 -7.19
N ARG A 103 6.52 9.35 -8.17
CA ARG A 103 6.25 10.77 -8.01
C ARG A 103 5.21 11.25 -9.02
N LEU A 104 4.39 12.21 -8.62
CA LEU A 104 3.49 12.90 -9.55
C LEU A 104 4.28 13.99 -10.28
N GLU A 105 4.10 14.09 -11.60
CA GLU A 105 4.69 15.14 -12.42
C GLU A 105 3.64 15.64 -13.42
N GLY A 106 3.12 16.85 -13.17
CA GLY A 106 1.95 17.35 -13.87
C GLY A 106 0.73 16.45 -13.64
N GLU A 107 0.13 15.97 -14.73
CA GLU A 107 -0.98 15.01 -14.72
C GLU A 107 -0.52 13.54 -14.79
N GLY A 108 0.80 13.33 -14.95
CA GLY A 108 1.40 12.01 -15.10
C GLY A 108 2.14 11.53 -13.85
N PHE A 109 2.68 10.32 -13.98
CA PHE A 109 3.47 9.67 -12.95
C PHE A 109 4.86 9.35 -13.47
N VAL A 110 5.86 9.48 -12.60
CA VAL A 110 7.22 9.02 -12.87
C VAL A 110 7.59 7.92 -11.90
N VAL A 111 7.97 6.76 -12.45
CA VAL A 111 8.54 5.64 -11.69
C VAL A 111 10.06 5.68 -11.83
N ALA A 112 10.76 5.67 -10.70
CA ALA A 112 12.22 5.70 -10.60
C ALA A 112 12.72 4.45 -9.87
N PRO A 113 13.08 3.37 -10.59
CA PRO A 113 13.68 2.18 -9.99
C PRO A 113 15.11 2.45 -9.53
N ALA A 114 15.56 1.71 -8.51
CA ALA A 114 16.95 1.78 -8.08
C ALA A 114 17.87 1.24 -9.19
N GLY A 115 18.79 2.08 -9.67
CA GLY A 115 19.78 1.67 -10.68
C GLY A 115 19.28 1.57 -12.13
N ALA A 116 18.06 2.03 -12.43
CA ALA A 116 17.53 2.10 -13.80
C ALA A 116 17.02 3.51 -14.14
N ALA A 117 16.82 3.77 -15.43
CA ALA A 117 16.27 5.04 -15.88
C ALA A 117 14.81 5.22 -15.45
N SER A 118 14.48 6.42 -14.99
CA SER A 118 13.09 6.80 -14.70
C SER A 118 12.23 6.74 -15.95
N ARG A 119 10.95 6.35 -15.77
CA ARG A 119 9.97 6.26 -16.86
C ARG A 119 8.71 7.03 -16.48
N SER A 120 8.16 7.78 -17.44
CA SER A 120 6.92 8.54 -17.28
C SER A 120 5.73 7.76 -17.82
N TYR A 121 4.59 7.89 -17.15
CA TYR A 121 3.36 7.17 -17.45
C TYR A 121 2.13 8.07 -17.27
N THR A 122 1.11 7.85 -18.10
CA THR A 122 -0.25 8.25 -17.73
C THR A 122 -0.79 7.30 -16.63
N PRO A 123 -1.84 7.67 -15.88
CA PRO A 123 -2.45 6.78 -14.89
C PRO A 123 -2.84 5.41 -15.46
N GLU A 124 -3.43 5.39 -16.66
CA GLU A 124 -3.90 4.19 -17.35
C GLU A 124 -2.72 3.31 -17.76
N LYS A 125 -1.70 3.93 -18.36
CA LYS A 125 -0.52 3.19 -18.81
C LYS A 125 0.24 2.57 -17.63
N LEU A 126 0.34 3.29 -16.52
CA LEU A 126 0.94 2.76 -15.30
C LEU A 126 0.13 1.57 -14.77
N ALA A 127 -1.20 1.71 -14.68
CA ALA A 127 -2.09 0.64 -14.22
C ALA A 127 -2.01 -0.61 -15.11
N GLU A 128 -1.98 -0.47 -16.44
CA GLU A 128 -1.79 -1.58 -17.38
C GLU A 128 -0.47 -2.33 -17.13
N THR A 129 0.59 -1.58 -16.83
CA THR A 129 1.93 -2.14 -16.64
C THR A 129 1.97 -3.10 -15.45
N LEU A 130 1.14 -2.90 -14.41
CA LEU A 130 1.03 -3.77 -13.23
C LEU A 130 0.62 -5.22 -13.54
N ARG A 131 0.07 -5.49 -14.73
CA ARG A 131 -0.25 -6.86 -15.17
C ARG A 131 1.02 -7.67 -15.46
N LYS A 132 2.11 -7.01 -15.83
CA LYS A 132 3.41 -7.65 -16.11
C LYS A 132 4.03 -8.19 -14.81
N PRO A 133 4.79 -9.30 -14.85
CA PRO A 133 5.48 -9.83 -13.67
C PRO A 133 6.62 -8.93 -13.19
N HIS A 134 7.28 -8.24 -14.13
CA HIS A 134 8.45 -7.38 -13.92
C HIS A 134 8.23 -6.03 -14.61
N PRO A 135 7.34 -5.18 -14.09
CA PRO A 135 6.90 -3.96 -14.78
C PRO A 135 7.98 -2.86 -14.84
N TRP A 136 8.99 -2.93 -13.99
CA TRP A 136 10.02 -1.90 -13.79
C TRP A 136 11.40 -2.29 -14.33
N ASP A 137 11.57 -3.57 -14.66
CA ASP A 137 12.80 -4.08 -15.27
C ASP A 137 12.91 -3.64 -16.75
#